data_AF-A0A7M7N7B0-F1
#
_entry.id   AF-A0A7M7N7B0-F1
#
_cell.length_a   1.000
_cell.length_b   1.000
_cell.length_c   1.000
_cell.angle_alpha   90.00
_cell.angle_beta   90.00
_cell.angle_gamma   90.00
#
_symmetry.space_group_name_H-M   'P 1'
#
loop_
_entity.id
_entity.type
_entity.pdbx_description
1 polymer ?
#
loop_
_entity_poly.entity_id
_entity_poly.type
_entity_poly.pdbx_seq_one_letter_code
_entity_poly.pdbx_strand_id
1 'polypeptide(L)'
;MEKRVIYTILLLEIFLVEVVTGQKNTINLNNGAYSNLLIAIDKNVAEDLNIIDNIKHSLSQTMFTSASERLYLASKQHVYWKHIKILVPNTWSIQSGYQFSRTETLESANIILHNFHDDEPFVDNLAGCGKEGTLMHMTPGYILNEVYREDKFGPTDIMLVRSWGYLRWGLFKEHYDGVGVGAPAYDSPGVGSEGTRCSLKIKGDVEKADGTPCQSNPNGGYDSDCRFVPDTREQTATASLLFGTKDAHIHSIEEFCSDDQSDPNNLHNPLAPNLMNNKCSGDSAWKVMTERTIDFKAGIQPVSNTTPTFDVIQLSTIRSVVLVLDISGSMGVS
;
A
#
# COMPACT_ATOMS: atom_id res chain seq x y z
N MET A 1 40.67 16.04 32.59
CA MET A 1 40.59 16.14 31.12
C MET A 1 40.07 14.84 30.51
N GLU A 2 40.58 13.67 30.95
CA GLU A 2 40.13 12.35 30.47
C GLU A 2 38.64 12.03 30.69
N LYS A 3 38.05 12.38 31.85
CA LYS A 3 36.62 12.10 32.10
C LYS A 3 35.67 12.82 31.15
N ARG A 4 35.98 14.06 30.74
CA ARG A 4 35.15 14.80 29.77
C ARG A 4 35.18 14.12 28.40
N VAL A 5 36.34 13.67 27.94
CA VAL A 5 36.51 12.97 26.66
C VAL A 5 35.71 11.67 26.64
N ILE A 6 35.70 10.91 27.73
CA ILE A 6 34.94 9.65 27.84
C ILE A 6 33.42 9.92 27.76
N TYR A 7 32.90 10.93 28.45
CA TYR A 7 31.48 11.29 28.37
C TYR A 7 31.07 11.80 26.98
N THR A 8 31.94 12.53 26.29
CA THR A 8 31.67 13.00 24.91
C THR A 8 31.66 11.84 23.92
N ILE A 9 32.56 10.87 24.07
CA ILE A 9 32.60 9.66 23.23
C ILE A 9 31.36 8.79 23.48
N LEU A 10 30.96 8.58 24.74
CA LEU A 10 29.78 7.78 25.08
C LEU A 10 28.47 8.42 24.57
N LEU A 11 28.34 9.76 24.65
CA LEU A 11 27.21 10.48 24.07
C LEU A 11 27.22 10.41 22.53
N LEU A 12 28.39 10.45 21.89
CA LEU A 12 28.51 10.23 20.44
C LEU A 12 28.09 8.82 20.04
N GLU A 13 28.45 7.80 20.83
CA GLU A 13 28.05 6.41 20.57
C GLU A 13 26.54 6.21 20.76
N ILE A 14 25.93 6.80 21.81
CA ILE A 14 24.47 6.73 22.01
C ILE A 14 23.71 7.47 20.90
N PHE A 15 24.20 8.63 20.47
CA PHE A 15 23.64 9.33 19.29
C PHE A 15 23.86 8.54 18.00
N LEU A 16 25.01 7.89 17.80
CA LEU A 16 25.27 7.05 16.63
C LEU A 16 24.39 5.79 16.61
N VAL A 17 23.98 5.28 17.78
CA VAL A 17 23.10 4.11 17.89
C VAL A 17 21.62 4.48 17.73
N GLU A 18 21.16 5.62 18.24
CA GLU A 18 19.78 6.11 18.04
C GLU A 18 19.54 6.73 16.65
N VAL A 19 20.58 7.26 15.98
CA VAL A 19 20.47 7.88 14.65
C VAL A 19 20.38 6.87 13.50
N VAL A 20 20.60 5.57 13.75
CA VAL A 20 20.66 4.55 12.68
C VAL A 20 19.36 3.76 12.50
N THR A 21 18.31 4.00 13.30
CA THR A 21 16.95 3.66 12.88
C THR A 21 16.36 4.87 12.18
N GLY A 22 16.52 4.92 10.85
CA GLY A 22 15.92 5.98 10.02
C GLY A 22 14.42 6.09 10.32
N GLN A 23 13.99 7.21 10.88
CA GLN A 23 12.57 7.42 11.16
C GLN A 23 11.82 7.43 9.83
N LYS A 24 10.79 6.58 9.72
CA LYS A 24 9.90 6.52 8.56
C LYS A 24 9.38 7.92 8.24
N ASN A 25 9.37 8.29 6.96
CA ASN A 25 8.87 9.57 6.50
C ASN A 25 7.37 9.70 6.85
N THR A 26 7.04 10.75 7.61
CA THR A 26 5.68 11.00 8.07
C THR A 26 4.82 11.53 6.92
N ILE A 27 3.77 10.79 6.58
CA ILE A 27 2.72 11.25 5.68
C ILE A 27 1.76 12.15 6.47
N ASN A 28 1.59 13.38 6.01
CA ASN A 28 0.67 14.33 6.62
C ASN A 28 -0.72 14.18 6.01
N LEU A 29 -1.77 14.33 6.81
CA LEU A 29 -3.15 14.35 6.33
C LEU A 29 -3.83 15.64 6.79
N ASN A 30 -4.25 16.46 5.83
CA ASN A 30 -4.94 17.72 6.09
C ASN A 30 -6.21 17.82 5.24
N ASN A 31 -7.38 17.85 5.87
CA ASN A 31 -8.69 17.93 5.19
C ASN A 31 -8.82 16.92 4.03
N GLY A 32 -8.50 15.65 4.29
CA GLY A 32 -8.55 14.59 3.28
C GLY A 32 -7.33 14.50 2.35
N ALA A 33 -6.48 15.52 2.32
CA ALA A 33 -5.32 15.52 1.43
C ALA A 33 -4.08 14.92 2.10
N TYR A 34 -3.60 13.78 1.60
CA TYR A 34 -2.29 13.24 1.96
C TYR A 34 -1.18 14.04 1.29
N SER A 35 -0.17 14.45 2.05
CA SER A 35 1.03 15.12 1.56
C SER A 35 2.29 14.53 2.17
N ASN A 36 3.43 14.85 1.55
CA ASN A 36 4.72 14.32 1.94
C ASN A 36 4.78 12.79 1.82
N LEU A 37 4.15 12.17 0.81
CA LEU A 37 4.40 10.77 0.47
C LEU A 37 5.78 10.66 -0.19
N LEU A 38 6.65 9.79 0.32
CA LEU A 38 8.01 9.62 -0.21
C LEU A 38 8.16 8.30 -0.95
N ILE A 39 8.43 8.38 -2.25
CA ILE A 39 8.83 7.26 -3.11
C ILE A 39 10.34 7.38 -3.34
N ALA A 40 11.13 6.38 -2.96
CA ALA A 40 12.57 6.39 -3.14
C ALA A 40 13.03 5.30 -4.12
N ILE A 41 13.88 5.69 -5.07
CA ILE A 41 14.50 4.80 -6.05
C ILE A 41 15.83 4.31 -5.48
N ASP A 42 15.99 2.99 -5.38
CA ASP A 42 17.22 2.37 -4.89
C ASP A 42 18.39 2.64 -5.86
N LYS A 43 19.58 2.82 -5.29
CA LYS A 43 20.80 3.15 -6.04
C LYS A 43 21.19 2.12 -7.11
N ASN A 44 20.74 0.87 -6.97
CA ASN A 44 21.03 -0.21 -7.91
C ASN A 44 20.02 -0.29 -9.07
N VAL A 45 18.97 0.52 -9.07
CA VAL A 45 18.08 0.67 -10.22
C VAL A 45 18.79 1.47 -11.29
N ALA A 46 18.86 0.94 -12.50
CA ALA A 46 19.46 1.60 -13.65
C ALA A 46 18.73 2.91 -13.97
N GLU A 47 19.48 3.94 -14.41
CA GLU A 47 18.88 5.23 -14.79
C GLU A 47 17.96 5.07 -15.99
N ASP A 48 16.67 5.32 -15.76
CA ASP A 48 15.63 5.43 -16.78
C ASP A 48 14.63 6.49 -16.36
N LEU A 49 14.61 7.62 -17.08
CA LEU A 49 13.73 8.75 -16.78
C LEU A 49 12.25 8.39 -16.96
N ASN A 50 11.92 7.36 -17.75
CA ASN A 50 10.55 6.86 -17.87
C ASN A 50 10.00 6.32 -16.54
N ILE A 51 10.87 5.95 -15.58
CA ILE A 51 10.41 5.59 -14.23
C ILE A 51 9.74 6.81 -13.57
N ILE A 52 10.42 7.95 -13.60
CA ILE A 52 9.91 9.19 -12.99
C ILE A 52 8.68 9.66 -13.76
N ASP A 53 8.72 9.58 -15.08
CA ASP A 53 7.59 9.94 -15.91
C ASP A 53 6.40 9.01 -15.65
N ASN A 54 6.53 7.69 -15.62
CA ASN A 54 5.40 6.79 -15.34
C ASN A 54 4.80 7.00 -13.94
N ILE A 55 5.64 7.31 -12.94
CA ILE A 55 5.15 7.68 -11.60
C ILE A 55 4.32 8.98 -11.66
N LYS A 56 4.72 9.98 -12.47
CA LYS A 56 4.10 11.32 -12.54
C LYS A 56 2.99 11.49 -13.59
N HIS A 57 3.20 10.98 -14.81
CA HIS A 57 3.01 11.76 -16.03
C HIS A 57 1.60 11.75 -16.63
N SER A 58 0.92 12.88 -16.39
CA SER A 58 0.14 13.82 -17.22
C SER A 58 -0.46 13.53 -18.62
N LEU A 59 -0.41 12.35 -19.24
CA LEU A 59 -1.17 12.13 -20.51
C LEU A 59 -2.09 10.90 -20.42
N SER A 60 -3.25 11.17 -19.83
CA SER A 60 -4.48 10.36 -19.75
C SER A 60 -4.56 9.18 -18.77
N GLN A 61 -3.48 8.55 -18.30
CA GLN A 61 -3.56 7.59 -17.17
C GLN A 61 -2.21 7.48 -16.46
N THR A 62 -1.90 8.43 -15.59
CA THR A 62 -0.67 8.37 -14.76
C THR A 62 -0.93 7.49 -13.55
N MET A 63 0.08 6.72 -13.14
CA MET A 63 -0.07 5.73 -12.07
C MET A 63 -0.64 6.37 -10.79
N PHE A 64 0.02 7.38 -10.24
CA PHE A 64 -0.41 8.01 -8.99
C PHE A 64 -1.51 9.05 -9.17
N THR A 65 -1.70 9.63 -10.36
CA THR A 65 -2.81 10.57 -10.60
C THR A 65 -4.14 9.83 -10.71
N SER A 66 -4.23 8.78 -11.53
CA SER A 66 -5.47 7.99 -11.63
C SER A 66 -5.75 7.26 -10.33
N ALA A 67 -4.71 6.72 -9.68
CA ALA A 67 -4.87 6.10 -8.36
C ALA A 67 -5.32 7.11 -7.28
N SER A 68 -4.94 8.40 -7.36
CA SER A 68 -5.42 9.41 -6.42
C SER A 68 -6.91 9.68 -6.57
N GLU A 69 -7.41 9.74 -7.81
CA GLU A 69 -8.85 9.82 -8.07
C GLU A 69 -9.56 8.54 -7.61
N ARG A 70 -9.02 7.35 -7.92
CA ARG A 70 -9.58 6.09 -7.43
C ARG A 70 -9.63 6.04 -5.90
N LEU A 71 -8.56 6.47 -5.23
CA LEU A 71 -8.49 6.52 -3.77
C LEU A 71 -9.59 7.42 -3.20
N TYR A 72 -9.82 8.58 -3.84
CA TYR A 72 -10.88 9.50 -3.47
C TYR A 72 -12.27 8.90 -3.63
N LEU A 73 -12.56 8.27 -4.76
CA LEU A 73 -13.85 7.63 -5.01
C LEU A 73 -14.09 6.44 -4.07
N ALA A 74 -13.12 5.53 -3.97
CA ALA A 74 -13.19 4.33 -3.13
C ALA A 74 -13.28 4.66 -1.62
N SER A 75 -12.74 5.81 -1.22
CA SER A 75 -12.85 6.33 0.15
C SER A 75 -14.14 7.12 0.40
N LYS A 76 -15.14 7.02 -0.48
CA LYS A 76 -16.39 7.81 -0.44
C LYS A 76 -16.10 9.32 -0.30
N GLN A 77 -15.15 9.81 -1.07
CA GLN A 77 -14.72 11.22 -1.13
C GLN A 77 -14.03 11.76 0.14
N HIS A 78 -13.39 10.91 0.93
CA HIS A 78 -12.72 11.34 2.17
C HIS A 78 -11.25 11.70 1.98
N VAL A 79 -10.50 10.90 1.20
CA VAL A 79 -9.04 11.04 1.15
C VAL A 79 -8.45 10.84 -0.24
N TYR A 80 -7.34 11.54 -0.52
CA TYR A 80 -6.64 11.48 -1.81
C TYR A 80 -5.17 11.88 -1.65
N TRP A 81 -4.32 11.58 -2.64
CA TRP A 81 -2.94 12.04 -2.65
C TRP A 81 -2.84 13.43 -3.26
N LYS A 82 -2.29 14.38 -2.51
CA LYS A 82 -2.10 15.76 -2.95
C LYS A 82 -0.65 16.07 -3.29
N HIS A 83 0.32 15.47 -2.59
CA HIS A 83 1.73 15.78 -2.79
C HIS A 83 2.63 14.57 -2.57
N ILE A 84 3.46 14.30 -3.57
CA ILE A 84 4.37 13.15 -3.62
C ILE A 84 5.79 13.63 -3.93
N LYS A 85 6.77 13.14 -3.17
CA LYS A 85 8.19 13.34 -3.40
C LYS A 85 8.79 12.08 -4.00
N ILE A 86 9.58 12.23 -5.06
CA ILE A 86 10.33 11.16 -5.70
C ILE A 86 11.82 11.39 -5.40
N LEU A 87 12.41 10.54 -4.56
CA LEU A 87 13.83 10.56 -4.23
C LEU A 87 14.60 9.70 -5.25
N VAL A 88 15.41 10.37 -6.06
CA VAL A 88 16.30 9.78 -7.07
C VAL A 88 17.68 9.54 -6.43
N PRO A 89 18.35 8.41 -6.69
CA PRO A 89 19.66 8.14 -6.13
C PRO A 89 20.73 9.07 -6.73
N ASN A 90 21.84 9.21 -6.01
CA ASN A 90 23.01 9.96 -6.47
C ASN A 90 23.82 9.24 -7.56
N THR A 91 23.46 8.00 -7.88
CA THR A 91 24.01 7.24 -9.01
C THR A 91 23.43 7.67 -10.36
N TRP A 92 22.26 8.33 -10.36
CA TRP A 92 21.65 8.90 -11.55
C TRP A 92 22.20 10.30 -11.83
N SER A 93 22.13 10.72 -13.08
CA SER A 93 22.54 12.03 -13.55
C SER A 93 21.64 13.13 -12.96
N ILE A 94 22.23 14.25 -12.54
CA ILE A 94 21.46 15.43 -12.08
C ILE A 94 20.69 16.00 -13.28
N GLN A 95 19.37 16.14 -13.15
CA GLN A 95 18.52 16.77 -14.17
C GLN A 95 18.08 18.18 -13.76
N SER A 96 17.75 19.01 -14.75
CA SER A 96 17.20 20.35 -14.50
C SER A 96 15.85 20.27 -13.78
N GLY A 97 15.70 21.00 -12.68
CA GLY A 97 14.47 21.00 -11.87
C GLY A 97 14.49 20.00 -10.72
N TYR A 98 15.52 19.16 -10.59
CA TYR A 98 15.73 18.38 -9.37
C TYR A 98 16.11 19.30 -8.21
N GLN A 99 15.51 19.08 -7.05
CA GLN A 99 15.94 19.68 -5.80
C GLN A 99 16.89 18.71 -5.07
N PHE A 100 17.61 19.17 -4.07
CA PHE A 100 18.43 18.29 -3.24
C PHE A 100 17.68 17.84 -1.99
N SER A 101 17.79 16.54 -1.69
CA SER A 101 17.29 15.96 -0.44
C SER A 101 17.87 16.69 0.76
N ARG A 102 17.04 17.00 1.75
CA ARG A 102 17.51 17.59 3.02
C ARG A 102 17.47 16.55 4.13
N THR A 103 16.34 15.85 4.22
CA THR A 103 16.06 14.86 5.28
C THR A 103 15.60 13.52 4.69
N GLU A 104 15.23 13.50 3.41
CA GLU A 104 14.75 12.32 2.70
C GLU A 104 15.90 11.35 2.42
N THR A 105 15.66 10.08 2.75
CA THR A 105 16.61 8.97 2.58
C THR A 105 15.88 7.76 2.02
N LEU A 106 16.61 6.75 1.55
CA LEU A 106 16.02 5.49 1.10
C LEU A 106 15.35 4.78 2.28
N GLU A 107 16.00 4.79 3.44
CA GLU A 107 15.56 4.12 4.67
C GLU A 107 14.30 4.74 5.27
N SER A 108 14.07 6.04 5.05
CA SER A 108 12.87 6.72 5.50
C SER A 108 11.70 6.63 4.51
N ALA A 109 11.86 6.01 3.34
CA ALA A 109 10.82 5.99 2.32
C ALA A 109 9.52 5.31 2.76
N ASN A 110 8.40 5.73 2.18
CA ASN A 110 7.12 5.03 2.33
C ASN A 110 6.95 3.95 1.27
N ILE A 111 7.47 4.22 0.08
CA ILE A 111 7.50 3.31 -1.07
C ILE A 111 8.94 3.25 -1.56
N ILE A 112 9.48 2.05 -1.71
CA ILE A 112 10.79 1.80 -2.32
C ILE A 112 10.62 1.19 -3.71
N LEU A 113 11.35 1.73 -4.68
CA LEU A 113 11.52 1.15 -6.00
C LEU A 113 12.88 0.49 -6.07
N HIS A 114 12.93 -0.84 -6.15
CA HIS A 114 14.19 -1.59 -6.18
C HIS A 114 14.11 -2.81 -7.09
N ASN A 115 15.26 -3.37 -7.43
CA ASN A 115 15.30 -4.62 -8.18
C ASN A 115 14.82 -5.76 -7.27
N PHE A 116 13.78 -6.48 -7.72
CA PHE A 116 13.24 -7.67 -7.08
C PHE A 116 12.78 -8.64 -8.17
N HIS A 117 12.63 -9.92 -7.82
CA HIS A 117 12.33 -10.97 -8.79
C HIS A 117 10.83 -11.07 -9.13
N ASP A 118 9.96 -10.71 -8.19
CA ASP A 118 8.51 -10.56 -8.44
C ASP A 118 8.20 -9.08 -8.64
N ASP A 119 7.42 -8.77 -9.68
CA ASP A 119 7.01 -7.41 -10.02
C ASP A 119 5.72 -6.99 -9.33
N GLU A 120 5.02 -7.90 -8.64
CA GLU A 120 3.80 -7.53 -7.91
C GLU A 120 4.14 -6.56 -6.75
N PRO A 121 3.52 -5.37 -6.69
CA PRO A 121 3.68 -4.49 -5.54
C PRO A 121 3.21 -5.16 -4.24
N PHE A 122 3.99 -5.05 -3.18
CA PHE A 122 3.66 -5.63 -1.88
C PHE A 122 4.01 -4.70 -0.72
N VAL A 123 3.48 -5.01 0.48
CA VAL A 123 3.67 -4.20 1.68
C VAL A 123 4.12 -5.06 2.85
N ASP A 124 5.15 -4.61 3.55
CA ASP A 124 5.57 -5.17 4.84
C ASP A 124 4.61 -4.72 5.95
N ASN A 125 3.58 -5.51 6.21
CA ASN A 125 2.54 -5.23 7.20
C ASN A 125 2.66 -6.13 8.45
N LEU A 126 3.66 -5.86 9.30
CA LEU A 126 3.91 -6.61 10.54
C LEU A 126 3.05 -6.14 11.73
N ALA A 127 2.54 -4.90 11.69
CA ALA A 127 1.87 -4.27 12.83
C ALA A 127 0.45 -4.78 13.07
N GLY A 128 -0.20 -5.33 12.03
CA GLY A 128 -1.52 -5.94 12.12
C GLY A 128 -2.68 -5.02 11.73
N CYS A 129 -3.90 -5.47 12.01
CA CYS A 129 -5.12 -4.81 11.54
C CYS A 129 -5.29 -3.39 12.08
N GLY A 130 -5.59 -2.43 11.18
CA GLY A 130 -5.80 -1.03 11.55
C GLY A 130 -4.51 -0.29 11.93
N LYS A 131 -3.34 -0.88 11.66
CA LYS A 131 -2.03 -0.30 11.95
C LYS A 131 -1.26 -0.08 10.67
N GLU A 132 -0.58 1.06 10.60
CA GLU A 132 0.23 1.41 9.43
C GLU A 132 1.33 0.36 9.21
N GLY A 133 1.45 -0.12 7.97
CA GLY A 133 2.54 -0.96 7.51
C GLY A 133 3.87 -0.20 7.48
N THR A 134 4.96 -0.94 7.26
CA THR A 134 6.32 -0.39 7.36
C THR A 134 6.76 0.22 6.04
N LEU A 135 6.67 -0.53 4.94
CA LEU A 135 7.21 -0.16 3.64
C LEU A 135 6.42 -0.82 2.51
N MET A 136 6.15 -0.08 1.44
CA MET A 136 5.63 -0.64 0.19
C MET A 136 6.78 -0.82 -0.80
N HIS A 137 6.78 -1.95 -1.50
CA HIS A 137 7.80 -2.33 -2.47
C HIS A 137 7.21 -2.31 -3.87
N MET A 138 7.98 -1.78 -4.81
CA MET A 138 7.69 -1.79 -6.24
C MET A 138 8.97 -2.08 -7.02
N THR A 139 8.84 -2.56 -8.25
CA THR A 139 9.97 -2.85 -9.14
C THR A 139 9.97 -1.97 -10.38
N PRO A 140 11.13 -1.73 -11.00
CA PRO A 140 11.19 -1.10 -12.33
C PRO A 140 10.38 -1.88 -13.38
N GLY A 141 10.33 -3.21 -13.29
CA GLY A 141 9.55 -4.06 -14.19
C GLY A 141 8.06 -3.73 -14.16
N TYR A 142 7.50 -3.51 -12.97
CA TYR A 142 6.12 -3.03 -12.81
C TYR A 142 5.92 -1.61 -13.35
N ILE A 143 6.83 -0.67 -13.06
CA ILE A 143 6.68 0.73 -13.46
C ILE A 143 6.77 0.90 -14.98
N LEU A 144 7.73 0.25 -15.63
CA LEU A 144 8.12 0.55 -17.02
C LEU A 144 7.21 -0.08 -18.08
N ASN A 145 6.53 -1.18 -17.79
CA ASN A 145 5.73 -1.91 -18.78
C ASN A 145 4.24 -1.93 -18.41
N GLU A 146 3.49 -0.99 -18.98
CA GLU A 146 2.05 -0.84 -18.76
C GLU A 146 1.24 -2.06 -19.22
N VAL A 147 1.49 -2.54 -20.44
CA VAL A 147 0.75 -3.68 -20.98
C VAL A 147 0.97 -4.92 -20.10
N TYR A 148 2.21 -5.17 -19.70
CA TYR A 148 2.54 -6.28 -18.80
C TYR A 148 1.91 -6.14 -17.42
N ARG A 149 2.00 -4.96 -16.78
CA ARG A 149 1.49 -4.80 -15.42
C ARG A 149 -0.04 -4.92 -15.39
N GLU A 150 -0.73 -4.37 -16.39
CA GLU A 150 -2.20 -4.41 -16.42
C GLU A 150 -2.73 -5.80 -16.77
N ASP A 151 -2.08 -6.50 -17.70
CA ASP A 151 -2.41 -7.88 -18.04
C ASP A 151 -2.22 -8.82 -16.84
N LYS A 152 -1.12 -8.67 -16.10
CA LYS A 152 -0.73 -9.60 -15.03
C LYS A 152 -1.29 -9.25 -13.64
N PHE A 153 -1.52 -7.98 -13.35
CA PHE A 153 -1.89 -7.51 -12.00
C PHE A 153 -3.22 -6.75 -11.96
N GLY A 154 -3.83 -6.51 -13.12
CA GLY A 154 -5.03 -5.70 -13.27
C GLY A 154 -4.73 -4.19 -13.30
N PRO A 155 -5.78 -3.35 -13.34
CA PRO A 155 -5.64 -1.91 -13.46
C PRO A 155 -4.73 -1.29 -12.40
N THR A 156 -3.88 -0.40 -12.88
CA THR A 156 -2.81 0.18 -12.06
C THR A 156 -3.34 1.00 -10.88
N ASP A 157 -4.44 1.74 -11.09
CA ASP A 157 -5.11 2.55 -10.07
C ASP A 157 -5.63 1.70 -8.91
N ILE A 158 -6.28 0.58 -9.21
CA ILE A 158 -6.80 -0.38 -8.23
C ILE A 158 -5.66 -1.03 -7.45
N MET A 159 -4.59 -1.47 -8.12
CA MET A 159 -3.46 -2.10 -7.44
C MET A 159 -2.77 -1.14 -6.47
N LEU A 160 -2.59 0.12 -6.84
CA LEU A 160 -2.01 1.13 -5.97
C LEU A 160 -2.92 1.46 -4.78
N VAL A 161 -4.24 1.58 -4.98
CA VAL A 161 -5.18 1.83 -3.88
C VAL A 161 -5.29 0.64 -2.93
N ARG A 162 -5.24 -0.60 -3.45
CA ARG A 162 -5.15 -1.82 -2.64
C ARG A 162 -3.90 -1.82 -1.78
N SER A 163 -2.74 -1.60 -2.40
CA SER A 163 -1.44 -1.58 -1.71
C SER A 163 -1.38 -0.45 -0.69
N TRP A 164 -1.97 0.71 -1.01
CA TRP A 164 -2.15 1.80 -0.05
C TRP A 164 -2.99 1.39 1.15
N GLY A 165 -4.08 0.64 0.94
CA GLY A 165 -4.88 0.09 2.03
C GLY A 165 -4.07 -0.81 2.98
N TYR A 166 -3.15 -1.61 2.44
CA TYR A 166 -2.21 -2.40 3.25
C TYR A 166 -1.21 -1.52 3.99
N LEU A 167 -0.66 -0.50 3.32
CA LEU A 167 0.35 0.38 3.90
C LEU A 167 -0.23 1.33 4.95
N ARG A 168 -1.31 2.06 4.64
CA ARG A 168 -1.80 3.17 5.46
C ARG A 168 -2.75 2.72 6.55
N TRP A 169 -3.63 1.76 6.23
CA TRP A 169 -4.74 1.36 7.11
C TRP A 169 -4.58 -0.04 7.70
N GLY A 170 -3.50 -0.75 7.35
CA GLY A 170 -3.26 -2.09 7.86
C GLY A 170 -4.32 -3.09 7.43
N LEU A 171 -4.83 -2.97 6.21
CA LEU A 171 -5.78 -3.93 5.63
C LEU A 171 -5.04 -5.18 5.13
N PHE A 172 -5.80 -6.21 4.73
CA PHE A 172 -5.27 -7.47 4.21
C PHE A 172 -6.09 -7.97 3.02
N LYS A 173 -5.55 -8.96 2.29
CA LYS A 173 -6.23 -9.60 1.16
C LYS A 173 -7.58 -10.18 1.59
N GLU A 174 -8.59 -9.98 0.74
CA GLU A 174 -9.94 -10.55 0.90
C GLU A 174 -10.20 -11.75 -0.03
N HIS A 175 -9.14 -12.28 -0.63
CA HIS A 175 -9.10 -13.52 -1.41
C HIS A 175 -8.07 -14.48 -0.81
N TYR A 176 -8.18 -15.76 -1.14
CA TYR A 176 -7.18 -16.79 -0.80
C TYR A 176 -6.27 -17.04 -2.01
N ASP A 177 -4.96 -16.99 -1.80
CA ASP A 177 -3.94 -17.12 -2.85
C ASP A 177 -3.22 -18.47 -2.83
N GLY A 178 -3.73 -19.46 -2.09
CA GLY A 178 -3.10 -20.79 -1.96
C GLY A 178 -2.00 -20.88 -0.91
N VAL A 179 -1.68 -19.77 -0.22
CA VAL A 179 -0.56 -19.72 0.73
C VAL A 179 -1.01 -19.11 2.07
N GLY A 180 -0.50 -19.67 3.17
CA GLY A 180 -0.70 -19.10 4.51
C GLY A 180 -2.09 -19.38 5.10
N VAL A 181 -2.63 -18.39 5.82
CA VAL A 181 -3.86 -18.51 6.61
C VAL A 181 -5.08 -18.16 5.76
N GLY A 182 -6.02 -19.09 5.70
CA GLY A 182 -7.29 -18.94 5.01
C GLY A 182 -7.72 -20.25 4.36
N ALA A 183 -8.77 -20.19 3.56
CA ALA A 183 -9.20 -21.31 2.73
C ALA A 183 -9.84 -20.77 1.44
N PRO A 184 -9.89 -21.55 0.35
CA PRO A 184 -10.50 -21.11 -0.90
C PRO A 184 -12.02 -21.09 -0.85
N ALA A 185 -12.62 -21.87 0.05
CA ALA A 185 -14.04 -21.96 0.26
C ALA A 185 -14.37 -22.43 1.69
N TYR A 186 -15.62 -22.30 2.09
CA TYR A 186 -16.14 -22.64 3.42
C TYR A 186 -17.60 -23.06 3.33
N ASP A 187 -18.08 -23.78 4.35
CA ASP A 187 -19.47 -24.20 4.43
C ASP A 187 -20.32 -23.10 5.08
N SER A 188 -21.34 -22.64 4.37
CA SER A 188 -22.31 -21.65 4.82
C SER A 188 -23.62 -22.33 5.24
N PRO A 189 -24.09 -22.13 6.50
CA PRO A 189 -25.30 -22.78 7.00
C PRO A 189 -26.52 -22.49 6.11
N GLY A 190 -27.17 -23.55 5.61
CA GLY A 190 -28.40 -23.45 4.81
C GLY A 190 -28.19 -23.06 3.34
N VAL A 191 -26.96 -22.78 2.91
CA VAL A 191 -26.61 -22.47 1.52
C VAL A 191 -25.74 -23.58 0.90
N GLY A 192 -24.76 -24.10 1.65
CA GLY A 192 -23.79 -25.07 1.16
C GLY A 192 -22.39 -24.49 1.07
N SER A 193 -21.58 -25.01 0.15
CA SER A 193 -20.22 -24.51 -0.09
C SER A 193 -20.23 -23.12 -0.71
N GLU A 194 -19.42 -22.22 -0.16
CA GLU A 194 -19.23 -20.85 -0.65
C GLU A 194 -17.76 -20.54 -0.86
N GLY A 195 -17.42 -19.92 -2.00
CA GLY A 195 -16.07 -19.43 -2.27
C GLY A 195 -15.67 -18.24 -1.40
N THR A 196 -14.39 -18.18 -1.02
CA THR A 196 -13.83 -17.10 -0.21
C THR A 196 -13.74 -15.81 -1.01
N ARG A 197 -14.63 -14.88 -0.69
CA ARG A 197 -14.73 -13.55 -1.28
C ARG A 197 -15.44 -12.60 -0.33
N CYS A 198 -15.16 -11.31 -0.46
CA CYS A 198 -15.74 -10.33 0.44
C CYS A 198 -17.24 -10.10 0.20
N SER A 199 -17.65 -9.81 -1.04
CA SER A 199 -19.06 -9.66 -1.39
C SER A 199 -19.58 -10.95 -2.01
N LEU A 200 -20.68 -11.48 -1.49
CA LEU A 200 -21.35 -12.66 -2.07
C LEU A 200 -21.90 -12.39 -3.48
N LYS A 201 -21.96 -11.13 -3.91
CA LYS A 201 -22.34 -10.74 -5.28
C LYS A 201 -21.22 -10.91 -6.30
N ILE A 202 -19.97 -11.12 -5.87
CA ILE A 202 -18.92 -11.55 -6.78
C ILE A 202 -19.28 -12.99 -7.20
N LYS A 203 -19.64 -13.17 -8.46
CA LYS A 203 -19.95 -14.49 -9.02
C LYS A 203 -18.69 -15.21 -9.47
N GLY A 204 -18.74 -16.52 -9.52
CA GLY A 204 -17.62 -17.38 -9.90
C GLY A 204 -17.69 -18.73 -9.20
N ASP A 205 -16.66 -19.52 -9.40
CA ASP A 205 -16.60 -20.91 -8.98
C ASP A 205 -15.33 -21.21 -8.18
N VAL A 206 -15.36 -22.30 -7.41
CA VAL A 206 -14.18 -22.77 -6.67
C VAL A 206 -13.49 -23.83 -7.52
N GLU A 207 -12.36 -23.44 -8.09
CA GLU A 207 -11.65 -24.23 -9.10
C GLU A 207 -10.15 -24.25 -8.84
N LYS A 208 -9.48 -25.22 -9.46
CA LYS A 208 -8.03 -25.26 -9.54
C LYS A 208 -7.54 -24.35 -10.66
N ALA A 209 -6.23 -24.09 -10.68
CA ALA A 209 -5.62 -23.22 -11.71
C ALA A 209 -5.81 -23.72 -13.16
N ASP A 210 -6.08 -25.01 -13.36
CA ASP A 210 -6.37 -25.62 -14.66
C ASP A 210 -7.86 -25.66 -15.04
N GLY A 211 -8.73 -25.04 -14.23
CA GLY A 211 -10.18 -24.98 -14.43
C GLY A 211 -10.92 -26.25 -14.00
N THR A 212 -10.25 -27.19 -13.34
CA THR A 212 -10.94 -28.36 -12.79
C THR A 212 -11.71 -27.99 -11.52
N PRO A 213 -12.97 -28.47 -11.36
CA PRO A 213 -13.75 -28.19 -10.17
C PRO A 213 -13.07 -28.75 -8.92
N CYS A 214 -13.07 -27.93 -7.87
CA CYS A 214 -12.54 -28.35 -6.58
C CYS A 214 -13.45 -29.36 -5.90
N GLN A 215 -12.89 -30.49 -5.46
CA GLN A 215 -13.61 -31.47 -4.66
C GLN A 215 -13.44 -31.15 -3.17
N SER A 216 -14.53 -31.28 -2.42
CA SER A 216 -14.49 -31.21 -0.96
C SER A 216 -13.85 -32.50 -0.43
N ASN A 217 -12.87 -32.36 0.45
CA ASN A 217 -12.16 -33.49 1.02
C ASN A 217 -13.05 -34.25 2.03
N PRO A 218 -12.99 -35.60 2.11
CA PRO A 218 -13.83 -36.39 3.00
C PRO A 218 -13.70 -36.03 4.50
N ASN A 219 -12.57 -35.41 4.88
CA ASN A 219 -12.27 -34.97 6.25
C ASN A 219 -12.60 -33.48 6.48
N GLY A 220 -13.26 -32.82 5.53
CA GLY A 220 -13.50 -31.38 5.49
C GLY A 220 -12.36 -30.61 4.79
N GLY A 221 -12.71 -29.44 4.25
CA GLY A 221 -11.78 -28.56 3.52
C GLY A 221 -11.68 -28.84 2.02
N TYR A 222 -10.83 -28.07 1.34
CA TYR A 222 -10.57 -28.13 -0.10
C TYR A 222 -9.10 -28.40 -0.35
N ASP A 223 -8.75 -28.87 -1.55
CA ASP A 223 -7.35 -29.03 -1.94
C ASP A 223 -6.59 -27.70 -1.86
N SER A 224 -5.29 -27.77 -1.59
CA SER A 224 -4.46 -26.56 -1.43
C SER A 224 -4.27 -25.76 -2.72
N ASP A 225 -4.53 -26.37 -3.88
CA ASP A 225 -4.47 -25.73 -5.20
C ASP A 225 -5.81 -25.10 -5.63
N CYS A 226 -6.85 -25.23 -4.79
CA CYS A 226 -8.14 -24.60 -5.02
C CYS A 226 -8.11 -23.11 -4.71
N ARG A 227 -8.90 -22.35 -5.47
CA ARG A 227 -9.18 -20.93 -5.24
C ARG A 227 -10.54 -20.56 -5.79
N PHE A 228 -11.09 -19.46 -5.29
CA PHE A 228 -12.27 -18.87 -5.90
C PHE A 228 -11.85 -18.08 -7.15
N VAL A 229 -12.37 -18.48 -8.32
CA VAL A 229 -12.11 -17.86 -9.62
C VAL A 229 -13.36 -17.06 -10.00
N PRO A 230 -13.28 -15.72 -10.07
CA PRO A 230 -14.45 -14.92 -10.40
C PRO A 230 -14.79 -15.00 -11.88
N ASP A 231 -16.08 -14.89 -12.20
CA ASP A 231 -16.53 -14.66 -13.56
C ASP A 231 -15.96 -13.33 -14.07
N THR A 232 -15.48 -13.31 -15.31
CA THR A 232 -14.92 -12.09 -15.93
C THR A 232 -15.98 -11.25 -16.64
N ARG A 233 -17.23 -11.71 -16.69
CA ARG A 233 -18.35 -11.04 -17.37
C ARG A 233 -19.58 -10.99 -16.47
N GLU A 234 -20.44 -10.00 -16.72
CA GLU A 234 -21.76 -9.89 -16.07
C GLU A 234 -21.72 -9.86 -14.53
N GLN A 235 -20.65 -9.28 -13.99
CA GLN A 235 -20.50 -8.98 -12.57
C GLN A 235 -21.29 -7.72 -12.20
N THR A 236 -21.93 -7.75 -11.03
CA THR A 236 -22.63 -6.58 -10.45
C THR A 236 -22.00 -6.10 -9.15
N ALA A 237 -21.07 -6.88 -8.58
CA ALA A 237 -20.38 -6.52 -7.36
C ALA A 237 -19.53 -5.26 -7.56
N THR A 238 -19.65 -4.32 -6.62
CA THR A 238 -18.91 -3.06 -6.60
C THR A 238 -17.70 -3.11 -5.66
N ALA A 239 -17.67 -4.10 -4.76
CA ALA A 239 -16.54 -4.40 -3.89
C ALA A 239 -16.07 -5.86 -4.11
N SER A 240 -14.81 -6.20 -3.84
CA SER A 240 -13.84 -5.41 -3.05
C SER A 240 -12.54 -5.13 -3.77
N LEU A 241 -12.01 -3.92 -3.62
CA LEU A 241 -10.65 -3.58 -4.03
C LEU A 241 -9.57 -4.48 -3.40
N LEU A 242 -9.82 -5.11 -2.25
CA LEU A 242 -8.91 -6.07 -1.62
C LEU A 242 -9.04 -7.50 -2.18
N PHE A 243 -9.99 -7.71 -3.08
CA PHE A 243 -10.16 -8.92 -3.86
C PHE A 243 -9.40 -8.74 -5.19
N GLY A 244 -8.16 -9.23 -5.23
CA GLY A 244 -7.27 -9.08 -6.38
C GLY A 244 -6.63 -10.39 -6.75
N THR A 245 -7.23 -11.10 -7.71
CA THR A 245 -6.64 -12.32 -8.27
C THR A 245 -5.71 -11.93 -9.43
N LYS A 246 -4.51 -12.51 -9.50
CA LYS A 246 -3.56 -12.34 -10.62
C LYS A 246 -4.17 -12.64 -11.99
N ASP A 247 -5.21 -13.47 -12.01
CA ASP A 247 -5.74 -14.07 -13.23
C ASP A 247 -7.08 -13.47 -13.69
N ALA A 248 -7.67 -12.55 -12.92
CA ALA A 248 -8.95 -11.95 -13.27
C ALA A 248 -9.15 -10.58 -12.63
N HIS A 249 -9.38 -9.57 -13.49
CA HIS A 249 -9.88 -8.28 -13.06
C HIS A 249 -11.38 -8.19 -13.29
N ILE A 250 -12.11 -7.74 -12.27
CA ILE A 250 -13.55 -7.48 -12.34
C ILE A 250 -13.75 -5.97 -12.49
N HIS A 251 -14.12 -5.53 -13.70
CA HIS A 251 -14.27 -4.10 -14.03
C HIS A 251 -15.30 -3.36 -13.18
N SER A 252 -16.28 -4.05 -12.60
CA SER A 252 -17.30 -3.42 -11.75
C SER A 252 -16.80 -3.10 -10.33
N ILE A 253 -15.63 -3.61 -9.91
CA ILE A 253 -15.10 -3.37 -8.57
C ILE A 253 -14.44 -2.00 -8.51
N GLU A 254 -14.96 -1.14 -7.64
CA GLU A 254 -14.51 0.24 -7.45
C GLU A 254 -14.34 0.62 -5.97
N GLU A 255 -14.84 -0.20 -5.05
CA GLU A 255 -14.98 0.14 -3.62
C GLU A 255 -14.35 -0.89 -2.68
N PHE A 256 -14.11 -0.48 -1.44
CA PHE A 256 -13.85 -1.40 -0.34
C PHE A 256 -15.18 -1.97 0.18
N CYS A 257 -15.15 -3.21 0.65
CA CYS A 257 -16.32 -3.79 1.31
C CYS A 257 -16.76 -3.00 2.53
N SER A 258 -18.07 -2.91 2.72
CA SER A 258 -18.70 -2.16 3.79
C SER A 258 -19.78 -2.96 4.51
N ASP A 259 -20.26 -2.46 5.64
CA ASP A 259 -21.34 -3.08 6.41
C ASP A 259 -22.73 -2.52 6.07
N ASP A 260 -22.86 -1.80 4.94
CA ASP A 260 -24.12 -1.20 4.48
C ASP A 260 -25.08 -2.25 3.92
N GLN A 261 -26.05 -2.65 4.74
CA GLN A 261 -27.07 -3.64 4.38
C GLN A 261 -27.98 -3.20 3.22
N SER A 262 -27.99 -1.91 2.87
CA SER A 262 -28.77 -1.40 1.75
C SER A 262 -28.09 -1.61 0.39
N ASP A 263 -26.79 -1.92 0.37
CA ASP A 263 -26.02 -2.20 -0.84
C ASP A 263 -25.43 -3.63 -0.82
N PRO A 264 -26.18 -4.62 -1.33
CA PRO A 264 -25.68 -5.98 -1.42
C PRO A 264 -24.44 -6.15 -2.30
N ASN A 265 -24.13 -5.21 -3.21
CA ASN A 265 -22.99 -5.34 -4.12
C ASN A 265 -21.67 -5.05 -3.43
N ASN A 266 -21.66 -4.23 -2.36
CA ASN A 266 -20.48 -3.96 -1.54
C ASN A 266 -20.51 -4.58 -0.13
N LEU A 267 -21.58 -5.31 0.21
CA LEU A 267 -21.78 -5.85 1.55
C LEU A 267 -20.70 -6.87 1.92
N HIS A 268 -20.08 -6.65 3.08
CA HIS A 268 -19.05 -7.48 3.66
C HIS A 268 -19.58 -8.85 4.12
N ASN A 269 -18.82 -9.89 3.83
CA ASN A 269 -19.05 -11.25 4.30
C ASN A 269 -18.05 -11.62 5.41
N PRO A 270 -18.47 -11.61 6.68
CA PRO A 270 -17.59 -11.92 7.81
C PRO A 270 -17.27 -13.42 7.94
N LEU A 271 -17.98 -14.31 7.22
CA LEU A 271 -17.75 -15.76 7.28
C LEU A 271 -16.62 -16.23 6.37
N ALA A 272 -16.25 -15.42 5.37
CA ALA A 272 -15.21 -15.79 4.41
C ALA A 272 -13.85 -15.97 5.11
N PRO A 273 -13.17 -17.13 4.99
CA PRO A 273 -11.88 -17.39 5.62
C PRO A 273 -10.72 -16.73 4.86
N ASN A 274 -10.76 -15.41 4.68
CA ASN A 274 -9.69 -14.61 4.07
C ASN A 274 -8.80 -13.97 5.14
N LEU A 275 -7.63 -13.45 4.74
CA LEU A 275 -6.66 -12.89 5.67
C LEU A 275 -7.20 -11.66 6.41
N MET A 276 -8.02 -10.84 5.73
CA MET A 276 -8.69 -9.67 6.32
C MET A 276 -9.56 -10.07 7.51
N ASN A 277 -10.52 -10.97 7.34
CA ASN A 277 -11.39 -11.46 8.42
C ASN A 277 -10.58 -12.09 9.55
N ASN A 278 -9.57 -12.91 9.22
CA ASN A 278 -8.73 -13.56 10.21
C ASN A 278 -7.92 -12.56 11.07
N LYS A 279 -7.36 -11.50 10.46
CA LYS A 279 -6.52 -10.52 11.16
C LYS A 279 -7.32 -9.38 11.80
N CYS A 280 -8.50 -9.09 11.29
CA CYS A 280 -9.34 -7.98 11.72
C CYS A 280 -10.57 -8.39 12.57
N SER A 281 -10.65 -9.66 12.96
CA SER A 281 -11.77 -10.21 13.75
C SER A 281 -13.12 -10.13 13.01
N GLY A 282 -13.09 -10.33 11.69
CA GLY A 282 -14.28 -10.31 10.83
C GLY A 282 -14.80 -8.92 10.47
N ASP A 283 -14.14 -7.83 10.89
CA ASP A 283 -14.54 -6.47 10.51
C ASP A 283 -14.30 -6.21 9.01
N SER A 284 -15.24 -5.48 8.39
CA SER A 284 -15.11 -5.02 7.00
C SER A 284 -13.92 -4.08 6.82
N ALA A 285 -13.39 -4.00 5.60
CA ALA A 285 -12.37 -3.03 5.23
C ALA A 285 -12.80 -1.59 5.57
N TRP A 286 -14.04 -1.22 5.21
CA TRP A 286 -14.58 0.10 5.52
C TRP A 286 -14.60 0.40 7.02
N LYS A 287 -15.03 -0.55 7.85
CA LYS A 287 -15.05 -0.40 9.31
C LYS A 287 -13.65 -0.25 9.90
N VAL A 288 -12.68 -1.02 9.42
CA VAL A 288 -11.28 -0.87 9.86
C VAL A 288 -10.75 0.51 9.50
N MET A 289 -10.99 0.97 8.27
CA MET A 289 -10.60 2.30 7.81
C MET A 289 -11.21 3.42 8.68
N THR A 290 -12.50 3.36 8.99
CA THR A 290 -13.20 4.45 9.70
C THR A 290 -13.08 4.41 11.21
N GLU A 291 -13.02 3.22 11.82
CA GLU A 291 -13.05 3.08 13.29
C GLU A 291 -11.68 2.81 13.92
N ARG A 292 -10.74 2.22 13.17
CA ARG A 292 -9.42 1.83 13.70
C ARG A 292 -8.28 2.75 13.25
N THR A 293 -8.54 3.67 12.32
CA THR A 293 -7.57 4.66 11.85
C THR A 293 -8.02 6.08 12.19
N ILE A 294 -7.14 7.06 11.95
CA ILE A 294 -7.42 8.49 12.20
C ILE A 294 -7.71 9.28 10.92
N ASP A 295 -7.77 8.59 9.77
CA ASP A 295 -7.78 9.25 8.46
C ASP A 295 -9.19 9.67 8.00
N PHE A 296 -10.24 9.08 8.58
CA PHE A 296 -11.63 9.25 8.15
C PHE A 296 -12.43 10.14 9.10
N LYS A 297 -12.03 11.41 9.18
CA LYS A 297 -12.77 12.42 9.96
C LYS A 297 -14.06 12.83 9.25
N ALA A 298 -15.14 13.00 10.00
CA ALA A 298 -16.39 13.52 9.46
C ALA A 298 -16.26 14.99 9.01
N GLY A 299 -17.10 15.39 8.05
CA GLY A 299 -17.27 16.79 7.64
C GLY A 299 -16.23 17.34 6.65
N ILE A 300 -15.41 16.47 6.06
CA ILE A 300 -14.49 16.86 4.97
C ILE A 300 -15.34 17.29 3.76
N GLN A 301 -15.01 18.45 3.19
CA GLN A 301 -15.70 18.97 2.01
C GLN A 301 -15.18 18.27 0.75
N PRO A 302 -16.06 17.88 -0.19
CA PRO A 302 -15.64 17.32 -1.46
C PRO A 302 -14.71 18.28 -2.23
N VAL A 303 -13.72 17.71 -2.89
CA VAL A 303 -12.80 18.43 -3.79
C VAL A 303 -13.13 18.13 -5.25
N SER A 304 -12.88 19.11 -6.12
CA SER A 304 -13.05 18.96 -7.58
C SER A 304 -11.79 18.46 -8.29
N ASN A 305 -10.64 18.39 -7.59
CA ASN A 305 -9.38 17.99 -8.17
C ASN A 305 -8.57 17.17 -7.16
N THR A 306 -8.26 15.94 -7.54
CA THR A 306 -7.46 14.96 -6.78
C THR A 306 -6.04 14.80 -7.34
N THR A 307 -5.69 15.56 -8.39
CA THR A 307 -4.40 15.47 -9.07
C THR A 307 -3.26 15.83 -8.11
N PRO A 308 -2.31 14.91 -7.83
CA PRO A 308 -1.17 15.19 -6.98
C PRO A 308 -0.17 16.12 -7.67
N THR A 309 0.54 16.91 -6.87
CA THR A 309 1.78 17.58 -7.30
C THR A 309 2.99 16.72 -6.95
N PHE A 310 4.07 16.87 -7.73
CA PHE A 310 5.26 16.06 -7.60
C PHE A 310 6.51 16.91 -7.47
N ASP A 311 7.36 16.58 -6.49
CA ASP A 311 8.73 17.08 -6.41
C ASP A 311 9.69 15.93 -6.71
N VAL A 312 10.68 16.18 -7.56
CA VAL A 312 11.81 15.26 -7.72
C VAL A 312 12.98 15.82 -6.96
N ILE A 313 13.44 15.02 -6.00
CA ILE A 313 14.57 15.35 -5.15
C ILE A 313 15.66 14.32 -5.41
N GLN A 314 16.91 14.76 -5.45
CA GLN A 314 18.04 13.86 -5.59
C GLN A 314 18.78 13.75 -4.27
N LEU A 315 19.19 12.52 -3.94
CA LEU A 315 20.04 12.28 -2.80
C LEU A 315 21.34 13.08 -2.96
N SER A 316 21.61 13.99 -2.04
CA SER A 316 22.85 14.78 -2.09
C SER A 316 24.07 13.86 -1.93
N THR A 317 25.11 14.06 -2.74
CA THR A 317 26.42 13.45 -2.53
C THR A 317 27.15 14.06 -1.32
N ILE A 318 26.69 15.22 -0.85
CA ILE A 318 27.26 15.97 0.26
C ILE A 318 26.29 15.88 1.45
N ARG A 319 26.68 15.17 2.51
CA ARG A 319 25.98 15.21 3.81
C ARG A 319 26.42 16.45 4.59
N SER A 320 25.53 17.43 4.70
CA SER A 320 25.74 18.59 5.57
C SER A 320 25.12 18.35 6.94
N VAL A 321 25.93 18.09 7.96
CA VAL A 321 25.48 17.94 9.35
C VAL A 321 25.64 19.27 10.07
N VAL A 322 24.54 19.83 10.58
CA VAL A 322 24.56 21.04 11.40
C VAL A 322 24.34 20.65 12.86
N LEU A 323 25.38 20.79 13.68
CA LEU A 323 25.32 20.54 15.11
C LEU A 323 24.97 21.84 15.84
N VAL A 324 23.80 21.91 16.47
CA VAL A 324 23.41 23.03 17.32
C VAL A 324 23.64 22.62 18.77
N LEU A 325 24.62 23.25 19.41
CA LEU A 325 25.01 22.99 20.80
C LEU A 325 24.57 24.15 21.69
N ASP A 326 23.87 23.84 22.78
CA ASP A 326 23.62 24.79 23.85
C ASP A 326 24.91 25.02 24.66
N ILE A 327 25.34 26.28 24.74
CA ILE A 327 26.51 26.74 25.51
C ILE A 327 26.12 27.60 26.73
N SER A 328 24.85 27.56 27.13
CA SER A 328 24.35 28.29 28.29
C SER A 328 25.03 27.85 29.58
N GLY A 329 25.07 28.75 30.58
CA GLY A 329 25.80 28.54 31.84
C GLY A 329 25.31 27.34 32.67
N SER A 330 24.13 26.79 32.39
CA SER A 330 23.61 25.56 33.00
C SER A 330 24.35 24.30 32.55
N MET A 331 25.12 24.35 31.47
CA MET A 331 25.96 23.25 30.98
C MET A 331 27.37 23.23 31.60
N GLY A 332 27.66 24.16 32.53
CA GLY A 332 28.92 24.20 33.27
C GLY A 332 29.04 23.03 34.25
N VAL A 333 30.02 22.14 34.02
CA VAL A 333 30.35 21.06 34.96
C VAL A 333 30.95 21.65 36.24
N SER A 334 30.32 21.41 37.39
CA SER A 334 30.88 21.71 38.72
C SER A 334 32.02 20.79 39.12
#